data_AF-A0AAD2AKE3-F1
#
_entry.id   AF-A0AAD2AKE3-F1
#
_cell.length_a   1.000
_cell.length_b   1.000
_cell.length_c   1.000
_cell.angle_alpha   90.00
_cell.angle_beta   90.00
_cell.angle_gamma   90.00
#
_symmetry.space_group_name_H-M   'P 1'
#
loop_
_entity.id
_entity.type
_entity.pdbx_description
1 polymer ?
#
loop_
_entity_poly.entity_id
_entity_poly.type
_entity_poly.pdbx_seq_one_letter_code
_entity_poly.pdbx_strand_id
1 'polypeptide(L)'
;MEETMKSSHIARFSWEKNDDHGDDYTDDALEYADIFFLDTAAKKIGGIEIIRMVHEIMLVLIRGFLEIIRSLYDQDLLAEETILNWFRKGIDPKDKQSFVTASESFVKWLEEVDEEE
;
A
#
# COMPACT_ATOMS: atom_id res chain seq x y z
N MET A 1 21.54 -12.75 44.53
CA MET A 1 20.12 -13.10 44.35
C MET A 1 19.49 -11.89 43.67
N GLU A 2 19.81 -11.75 42.38
CA GLU A 2 19.28 -10.73 41.49
C GLU A 2 17.99 -11.29 40.91
N GLU A 3 16.86 -10.73 41.30
CA GLU A 3 15.63 -10.95 40.57
C GLU A 3 14.73 -9.73 40.75
N THR A 4 14.05 -9.35 39.68
CA THR A 4 13.08 -8.24 39.52
C THR A 4 13.60 -6.90 38.98
N MET A 5 14.45 -6.93 37.95
CA MET A 5 14.34 -5.96 36.85
C MET A 5 13.21 -6.40 35.90
N LYS A 6 11.96 -6.27 36.34
CA LYS A 6 10.77 -6.34 35.47
C LYS A 6 10.15 -4.97 35.41
N SER A 7 10.42 -4.25 34.33
CA SER A 7 9.42 -3.61 33.47
C SER A 7 10.12 -2.54 32.63
N SER A 8 10.42 -2.88 31.38
CA SER A 8 10.97 -1.97 30.38
C SER A 8 9.99 -0.82 30.17
N HIS A 9 10.42 0.40 30.48
CA HIS A 9 9.76 1.64 30.06
C HIS A 9 9.96 1.83 28.55
N ILE A 10 9.31 1.00 27.72
CA ILE A 10 8.97 1.41 26.37
C ILE A 10 7.76 2.31 26.55
N ALA A 11 8.01 3.62 26.59
CA ALA A 11 6.94 4.60 26.54
C ALA A 11 6.07 4.27 25.32
N ARG A 12 4.78 4.00 25.55
CA ARG A 12 3.77 3.92 24.49
C ARG A 12 3.82 5.25 23.76
N PHE A 13 4.43 5.27 22.57
CA PHE A 13 4.34 6.39 21.66
C PHE A 13 2.94 6.34 21.07
N SER A 14 2.00 6.98 21.76
CA SER A 14 0.61 7.08 21.33
C SER A 14 0.56 8.11 20.21
N TRP A 15 0.47 7.67 18.96
CA TRP A 15 -0.07 8.50 17.90
C TRP A 15 -1.50 8.85 18.31
N GLU A 16 -1.74 10.08 18.73
CA GLU A 16 -3.11 10.56 18.92
C GLU A 16 -3.83 10.40 17.59
N LYS A 17 -4.88 9.59 17.60
CA LYS A 17 -5.76 9.33 16.48
C LYS A 17 -6.23 10.68 15.92
N ASN A 18 -5.61 11.12 14.84
CA ASN A 18 -6.25 12.04 13.94
C ASN A 18 -7.27 11.20 13.17
N ASP A 19 -8.54 11.58 13.31
CA ASP A 19 -9.73 10.92 12.75
C ASP A 19 -9.78 10.99 11.21
N ASP A 20 -8.71 10.60 10.52
CA ASP A 20 -8.77 10.23 9.11
C ASP A 20 -8.68 8.71 9.04
N HIS A 21 -9.71 8.09 8.45
CA HIS A 21 -9.81 6.66 8.20
C HIS A 21 -8.72 6.17 7.24
N GLY A 22 -7.49 6.06 7.73
CA GLY A 22 -6.47 5.18 7.18
C GLY A 22 -6.37 3.97 8.09
N ASP A 23 -6.44 2.77 7.53
CA ASP A 23 -6.26 1.54 8.28
C ASP A 23 -5.03 1.66 9.19
N ASP A 24 -5.22 1.36 10.48
CA ASP A 24 -4.17 1.47 11.48
C ASP A 24 -3.19 0.30 11.32
N TYR A 25 -2.23 0.45 10.40
CA TYR A 25 -1.21 -0.56 10.10
C TYR A 25 -0.21 -0.79 11.26
N THR A 26 -0.39 -0.11 12.40
CA THR A 26 0.55 -0.22 13.53
C THR A 26 0.47 -1.60 14.18
N ASP A 27 -0.71 -2.19 14.29
CA ASP A 27 -0.89 -3.53 14.85
C ASP A 27 -0.26 -4.61 13.93
N ASP A 28 -0.42 -4.48 12.61
CA ASP A 28 0.20 -5.40 11.63
C ASP A 28 1.73 -5.28 11.61
N ALA A 29 2.27 -4.06 11.70
CA ALA A 29 3.71 -3.84 11.75
C ALA A 29 4.34 -4.41 13.04
N LEU A 30 3.59 -4.44 14.14
CA LEU A 30 4.02 -5.01 15.42
C LEU A 30 4.07 -6.55 15.40
N GLU A 31 3.25 -7.21 14.56
CA GLU A 31 3.32 -8.67 14.36
C GLU A 31 4.71 -9.10 13.86
N TYR A 32 5.36 -8.26 13.04
CA TYR A 32 6.68 -8.51 12.50
C TYR A 32 7.80 -7.82 13.29
N ALA A 33 7.51 -7.28 14.48
CA ALA A 33 8.49 -6.53 15.26
C ALA A 33 9.75 -7.35 15.59
N ASP A 34 9.62 -8.66 15.79
CA ASP A 34 10.77 -9.55 16.02
C ASP A 34 11.71 -9.68 14.80
N ILE A 35 11.20 -9.45 13.59
CA ILE A 35 11.98 -9.44 12.34
C ILE A 35 12.74 -8.11 12.19
N PHE A 36 12.08 -6.99 12.50
CA PHE A 36 12.62 -5.64 12.29
C PHE A 36 13.45 -5.09 13.45
N PHE A 37 13.18 -5.52 14.68
CA PHE A 37 13.80 -4.97 15.91
C PHE A 37 14.69 -5.99 16.62
N LEU A 38 15.65 -6.54 15.88
CA LEU A 38 16.66 -7.44 16.43
C LEU A 38 17.62 -6.72 17.41
N ASP A 39 18.20 -7.52 18.31
CA ASP A 39 19.08 -7.26 19.46
C ASP A 39 20.09 -6.10 19.45
N THR A 40 20.40 -5.49 18.31
CA THR A 40 21.46 -4.50 18.13
C THR A 40 20.94 -3.23 17.47
N ALA A 41 21.53 -2.09 17.84
CA ALA A 41 21.15 -0.77 17.30
C ALA A 41 21.23 -0.71 15.76
N ALA A 42 22.24 -1.35 15.16
CA ALA A 42 22.41 -1.40 13.71
C ALA A 42 21.26 -2.11 12.99
N LYS A 43 20.76 -3.22 13.56
CA LYS A 43 19.62 -3.95 12.98
C LYS A 43 18.32 -3.17 13.14
N LYS A 44 18.12 -2.48 14.26
CA LYS A 44 16.97 -1.56 14.46
C LYS A 44 16.95 -0.43 13.43
N ILE A 45 18.10 0.16 13.12
CA ILE A 45 18.23 1.17 12.06
C ILE A 45 17.87 0.54 10.70
N GLY A 46 18.40 -0.65 10.40
CA GLY A 46 18.05 -1.39 9.19
C GLY A 46 16.55 -1.66 9.05
N GLY A 47 15.87 -1.99 10.15
CA GLY A 47 14.42 -2.18 10.17
C GLY A 47 13.65 -0.90 9.80
N ILE A 48 14.06 0.26 10.34
CA ILE A 48 13.47 1.56 10.00
C ILE A 48 13.64 1.86 8.51
N GLU A 49 14.82 1.58 7.94
CA GLU A 49 15.08 1.81 6.51
C GLU A 49 14.21 0.92 5.61
N ILE A 50 13.95 -0.33 6.01
CA ILE A 50 13.04 -1.22 5.27
C ILE A 50 11.60 -0.70 5.35
N ILE A 51 11.14 -0.30 6.54
CA ILE A 51 9.80 0.29 6.70
C ILE A 51 9.66 1.55 5.83
N ARG A 52 10.68 2.42 5.81
CA ARG A 52 10.71 3.58 4.92
C ARG A 52 10.61 3.17 3.46
N MET A 53 11.40 2.20 3.02
CA MET A 53 11.42 1.72 1.63
C MET A 53 10.05 1.15 1.20
N VAL A 54 9.43 0.32 2.04
CA VAL A 54 8.10 -0.25 1.77
C VAL A 54 7.05 0.86 1.72
N HIS A 55 7.08 1.79 2.67
CA HIS A 55 6.17 2.93 2.69
C HIS A 55 6.33 3.83 1.45
N GLU A 56 7.56 4.13 1.03
CA GLU A 56 7.84 4.90 -0.19
C GLU A 56 7.32 4.20 -1.44
N ILE A 57 7.57 2.89 -1.58
CA ILE A 57 7.06 2.09 -2.70
C ILE A 57 5.53 2.09 -2.69
N MET A 58 4.91 1.86 -1.54
CA MET A 58 3.45 1.84 -1.39
C MET A 58 2.84 3.19 -1.77
N LEU A 59 3.42 4.30 -1.32
CA LEU A 59 2.98 5.64 -1.70
C LEU A 59 3.08 5.89 -3.21
N VAL A 60 4.16 5.45 -3.85
CA VAL A 60 4.33 5.55 -5.31
C VAL A 60 3.25 4.75 -6.03
N LEU A 61 2.99 3.51 -5.59
CA LEU A 61 1.97 2.66 -6.21
C LEU A 61 0.55 3.25 -6.07
N ILE A 62 0.21 3.80 -4.90
CA ILE A 62 -1.10 4.42 -4.67
C ILE A 62 -1.27 5.68 -5.53
N ARG A 63 -0.26 6.57 -5.55
CA ARG A 63 -0.35 7.84 -6.29
C ARG A 63 -0.25 7.67 -7.81
N GLY A 64 0.56 6.72 -8.25
CA GLY A 64 0.85 6.47 -9.66
C GLY A 64 0.00 5.37 -10.28
N PHE A 65 -1.01 4.83 -9.58
CA PHE A 65 -1.74 3.64 -10.01
C PHE A 65 -2.18 3.69 -11.48
N LEU A 66 -2.86 4.76 -11.90
CA LEU A 66 -3.30 4.88 -13.29
C LEU A 66 -2.18 5.03 -14.29
N GLU A 67 -1.14 5.79 -13.95
CA GLU A 67 0.02 5.97 -14.81
C GLU A 67 0.76 4.64 -15.01
N ILE A 68 0.81 3.80 -13.97
CA ILE A 68 1.34 2.44 -14.03
C ILE A 68 0.48 1.58 -14.95
N ILE A 69 -0.84 1.54 -14.74
CA ILE A 69 -1.76 0.76 -15.60
C ILE A 69 -1.65 1.18 -17.06
N ARG A 70 -1.62 2.49 -17.34
CA ARG A 70 -1.43 3.02 -18.69
C ARG A 70 -0.07 2.65 -19.27
N SER A 71 1.01 2.76 -18.50
CA SER A 71 2.34 2.39 -18.96
C SER A 71 2.46 0.89 -19.27
N LEU A 72 1.73 0.03 -18.55
CA LEU A 72 1.68 -1.41 -18.81
C LEU A 72 0.85 -1.71 -20.06
N TYR A 73 -0.24 -0.98 -20.28
CA TYR A 73 -1.03 -1.05 -21.52
C TYR A 73 -0.20 -0.61 -22.74
N ASP A 74 0.44 0.55 -22.68
CA ASP A 74 1.27 1.11 -23.76
C ASP A 74 2.47 0.22 -24.14
N GLN A 75 2.87 -0.71 -23.26
CA GLN A 75 3.96 -1.67 -23.48
C GLN A 75 3.48 -3.07 -23.87
N ASP A 76 2.19 -3.25 -24.18
CA ASP A 76 1.55 -4.54 -24.47
C ASP A 76 1.70 -5.58 -23.33
N LEU A 77 1.98 -5.13 -22.10
CA LEU A 77 2.12 -6.00 -20.92
C LEU A 77 0.77 -6.27 -20.26
N LEU A 78 -0.24 -5.44 -20.53
CA LEU A 78 -1.58 -5.55 -19.98
C LEU A 78 -2.60 -5.37 -21.12
N ALA A 79 -3.36 -6.42 -21.43
CA ALA A 79 -4.36 -6.37 -22.48
C ALA A 79 -5.57 -5.52 -22.08
N GLU A 80 -6.20 -4.86 -23.06
CA GLU A 80 -7.40 -4.05 -22.86
C GLU A 80 -8.52 -4.82 -22.14
N GLU A 81 -8.86 -6.02 -22.63
CA GLU A 81 -9.90 -6.87 -22.04
C GLU A 81 -9.65 -7.14 -20.56
N THR A 82 -8.37 -7.24 -20.16
CA THR A 82 -7.99 -7.46 -18.76
C THR A 82 -8.26 -6.22 -17.90
N ILE A 83 -7.98 -5.01 -18.41
CA ILE A 83 -8.27 -3.74 -17.75
C ILE A 83 -9.78 -3.56 -17.60
N LEU A 84 -10.53 -3.76 -18.69
CA LEU A 84 -11.99 -3.64 -18.70
C LEU A 84 -12.64 -4.66 -17.75
N ASN A 85 -12.17 -5.91 -17.77
CA ASN A 85 -12.68 -6.95 -16.88
C ASN A 85 -12.35 -6.66 -15.41
N TRP A 86 -11.15 -6.15 -15.09
CA TRP A 86 -10.80 -5.71 -13.74
C TRP A 86 -11.68 -4.56 -13.28
N PHE A 87 -11.89 -3.55 -14.14
CA PHE A 87 -12.74 -2.39 -13.85
C PHE A 87 -14.17 -2.84 -13.53
N ARG A 88 -14.76 -3.68 -14.40
CA ARG A 88 -16.15 -4.17 -14.32
C ARG A 88 -16.38 -5.24 -13.25
N LYS A 89 -15.43 -6.15 -12.99
CA LYS A 89 -15.62 -7.34 -12.12
C LYS A 89 -14.77 -7.40 -10.84
N GLY A 90 -13.72 -6.58 -10.70
CA GLY A 90 -12.79 -6.73 -9.58
C GLY A 90 -13.37 -6.32 -8.21
N ILE A 91 -12.98 -7.09 -7.18
CA ILE A 91 -12.87 -6.93 -5.70
C ILE A 91 -13.68 -5.83 -4.97
N ASP A 92 -14.04 -6.11 -3.72
CA ASP A 92 -14.90 -5.38 -2.77
C ASP A 92 -15.05 -3.84 -3.02
N PRO A 93 -16.29 -3.32 -3.14
CA PRO A 93 -16.57 -1.90 -3.42
C PRO A 93 -15.87 -0.89 -2.50
N LYS A 94 -15.55 -1.27 -1.26
CA LYS A 94 -14.86 -0.39 -0.30
C LYS A 94 -13.45 -0.01 -0.74
N ASP A 95 -12.69 -0.96 -1.30
CA ASP A 95 -11.27 -0.77 -1.63
C ASP A 95 -11.09 -0.11 -3.02
N LYS A 96 -12.19 0.07 -3.75
CA LYS A 96 -12.20 0.47 -5.15
C LYS A 96 -12.66 1.89 -5.42
N GLN A 97 -13.40 2.54 -4.51
CA GLN A 97 -14.13 3.77 -4.86
C GLN A 97 -13.21 4.87 -5.42
N SER A 98 -12.02 5.07 -4.83
CA SER A 98 -11.04 6.06 -5.31
C SER A 98 -10.39 5.66 -6.64
N PHE A 99 -9.98 4.39 -6.78
CA PHE A 99 -9.28 3.90 -7.97
C PHE A 99 -10.21 3.76 -9.19
N VAL A 100 -11.44 3.30 -8.98
CA VAL A 100 -12.47 3.21 -10.04
C VAL A 100 -12.79 4.59 -10.56
N THR A 101 -13.09 5.55 -9.68
CA THR A 101 -13.37 6.94 -10.10
C THR A 101 -12.23 7.52 -10.92
N ALA A 102 -10.98 7.30 -10.48
CA ALA A 102 -9.82 7.79 -11.21
C ALA A 102 -9.68 7.11 -12.60
N SER A 103 -10.03 5.82 -12.70
CA SER A 103 -9.90 5.01 -13.93
C SER A 103 -10.98 5.28 -14.97
N GLU A 104 -12.11 5.90 -14.61
CA GLU A 104 -13.28 6.08 -15.49
C GLU A 104 -12.93 6.74 -16.83
N SER A 105 -12.15 7.82 -16.81
CA SER A 105 -11.76 8.54 -18.03
C SER A 105 -10.87 7.71 -18.97
N PHE A 106 -9.98 6.91 -18.40
CA PHE A 106 -9.10 6.03 -19.15
C PHE A 106 -9.86 4.83 -19.73
N VAL A 107 -10.76 4.23 -18.95
CA VAL A 107 -11.60 3.12 -19.39
C VAL A 107 -12.55 3.56 -20.51
N LYS A 108 -13.16 4.75 -20.39
CA LYS A 108 -13.99 5.32 -21.46
C LYS A 108 -13.20 5.50 -22.76
N TRP A 109 -11.96 5.94 -22.67
CA TRP A 109 -11.08 6.06 -23.83
C TRP A 109 -10.76 4.71 -24.46
N LEU A 110 -10.50 3.67 -23.66
CA LEU A 110 -10.31 2.30 -24.18
C LEU A 110 -11.56 1.81 -24.94
N GLU A 111 -12.74 1.98 -24.33
CA GLU A 111 -14.02 1.58 -24.96
C GLU A 111 -14.32 2.36 -26.26
N GLU A 112 -13.90 3.62 -26.38
CA GLU A 112 -14.06 4.41 -27.62
C GLU A 112 -13.14 3.95 -28.75
N VAL A 113 -11.94 3.44 -28.43
CA VAL A 113 -10.97 2.95 -29.43
C VAL A 113 -11.44 1.63 -30.06
N ASP A 114 -12.04 0.74 -29.27
CA ASP A 114 -12.55 -0.56 -29.72
C ASP A 114 -13.83 -0.42 -30.58
N GLU A 115 -14.61 0.67 -30.44
CA GLU A 115 -15.80 0.94 -31.28
C GLU A 115 -15.45 1.50 -32.69
N GLU A 116 -14.21 1.96 -32.91
CA GLU A 116 -13.76 2.52 -34.21
C GLU A 116 -13.04 1.49 -35.13
N GLU A 117 -12.79 0.26 -34.67
CA GLU A 117 -12.33 -0.89 -35.48
C GLU A 117 -13.47 -1.84 -35.93
#